data_AF-A0A3S9A765-F1
#
_entry.id   AF-A0A3S9A765-F1
#
_cell.length_a   1.000
_cell.length_b   1.000
_cell.length_c   1.000
_cell.angle_alpha   90.00
_cell.angle_beta   90.00
_cell.angle_gamma   90.00
#
_symmetry.space_group_name_H-M   'P 1'
#
loop_
_entity.id
_entity.type
_entity.pdbx_description
1 polymer ?
#
loop_
_entity_poly.entity_id
_entity_poly.type
_entity_poly.pdbx_seq_one_letter_code
_entity_poly.pdbx_strand_id
1 'polypeptide(L)'
;MILDITTNDAEFDEASIIQGFDIELSQKNAQRIDGLVDDYEKSILSRVDEEYSVNSSFSDRLADNIANLGGSWTFIGFFGGFLLVWMIWNTIPFIKKAHFDEPPFILLNLCLSFLAAFQAPIIMMSQNRQNARDKHESVIDFAINYKAEQEIEDMQQHLHRIEVNGVRNKEQFNDELLQIKQLLSSIDLKLRNLDPDYKSNHNQLTPQQILLIKCRG
;
A
#
# COMPACT_ATOMS: atom_id res chain seq x y z
N MET A 1 -5.86 62.62 -16.96
CA MET A 1 -6.62 61.41 -16.61
C MET A 1 -5.64 60.25 -16.78
N ILE A 2 -4.54 60.16 -16.01
CA ILE A 2 -4.43 59.76 -14.59
C ILE A 2 -5.31 58.56 -14.23
N LEU A 3 -4.70 57.37 -14.21
CA LEU A 3 -4.40 56.67 -12.96
C LEU A 3 -3.25 55.67 -13.19
N ASP A 4 -2.05 56.07 -12.77
CA ASP A 4 -0.98 55.19 -12.27
C ASP A 4 -1.45 54.56 -10.97
N ILE A 5 -1.26 53.25 -10.78
CA ILE A 5 -0.79 52.66 -9.51
C ILE A 5 0.09 51.45 -9.86
N THR A 6 1.39 51.66 -9.78
CA THR A 6 2.45 50.67 -9.59
C THR A 6 2.27 49.91 -8.27
N THR A 7 2.97 48.77 -8.14
CA THR A 7 3.22 47.95 -6.92
C THR A 7 2.14 46.93 -6.55
N ASN A 8 2.39 45.63 -6.83
CA ASN A 8 2.82 44.71 -5.77
C ASN A 8 3.27 43.35 -6.35
N ASP A 9 4.55 43.24 -6.71
CA ASP A 9 5.25 41.96 -6.82
C ASP A 9 5.63 41.51 -5.40
N ALA A 10 4.68 40.95 -4.64
CA ALA A 10 4.95 40.30 -3.35
C ALA A 10 3.70 39.55 -2.86
N GLU A 11 3.46 38.36 -3.40
CA GLU A 11 2.55 37.39 -2.77
C GLU A 11 3.08 35.95 -2.96
N PHE A 12 4.36 35.81 -2.64
CA PHE A 12 4.96 34.55 -2.18
C PHE A 12 5.39 34.81 -0.74
N ASP A 13 4.52 34.49 0.22
CA ASP A 13 4.88 34.13 1.60
C ASP A 13 3.60 34.04 2.43
N GLU A 14 2.91 32.91 2.31
CA GLU A 14 2.17 32.40 3.46
C GLU A 14 2.58 30.95 3.65
N ALA A 15 3.63 30.82 4.45
CA ALA A 15 4.10 29.59 5.02
C ALA A 15 2.93 28.87 5.70
N SER A 16 2.41 27.83 5.06
CA SER A 16 1.69 26.76 5.74
C SER A 16 2.70 25.93 6.53
N ILE A 17 3.17 26.53 7.63
CA ILE A 17 3.88 25.83 8.71
C ILE A 17 2.88 24.84 9.29
N ILE A 18 2.91 23.60 8.78
CA ILE A 18 2.35 22.46 9.50
C ILE A 18 3.34 22.16 10.62
N GLN A 19 2.96 22.60 11.81
CA GLN A 19 3.68 22.43 13.06
C GLN A 19 3.72 20.93 13.40
N GLY A 20 4.91 20.31 13.43
CA GLY A 20 5.13 19.12 14.26
C GLY A 20 5.99 17.97 13.71
N PHE A 21 6.50 17.98 12.48
CA PHE A 21 7.42 16.94 12.02
C PHE A 21 8.27 17.39 10.83
N ASP A 22 9.47 17.93 11.08
CA ASP A 22 10.44 18.28 10.03
C ASP A 22 11.16 17.03 9.50
N ILE A 23 10.43 16.13 8.83
CA ILE A 23 11.08 15.26 7.83
C ILE A 23 11.01 16.01 6.52
N GLU A 24 12.04 16.81 6.25
CA GLU A 24 12.32 17.27 4.91
C GLU A 24 12.56 16.00 4.07
N LEU A 25 11.55 15.58 3.29
CA LEU A 25 11.71 14.53 2.30
C LEU A 25 12.64 15.09 1.21
N SER A 26 13.93 15.11 1.52
CA SER A 26 14.99 15.49 0.60
C SER A 26 14.76 14.70 -0.67
N GLN A 27 14.72 15.39 -1.82
CA GLN A 27 14.39 14.84 -3.13
C GLN A 27 15.13 13.53 -3.48
N LYS A 28 16.29 13.29 -2.84
CA LYS A 28 17.07 12.03 -2.87
C LYS A 28 16.41 10.81 -2.20
N ASN A 29 15.63 11.01 -1.13
CA ASN A 29 14.96 9.94 -0.39
C ASN A 29 13.73 9.43 -1.16
N ALA A 30 12.98 10.32 -1.81
CA ALA A 30 11.85 9.95 -2.67
C ALA A 30 12.29 9.03 -3.81
N GLN A 31 13.42 9.35 -4.47
CA GLN A 31 13.99 8.50 -5.55
C GLN A 31 14.49 7.13 -5.06
N ARG A 32 14.98 7.02 -3.81
CA ARG A 32 15.41 5.73 -3.25
C ARG A 32 14.24 4.84 -2.86
N ILE A 33 13.15 5.43 -2.36
CA ILE A 33 11.91 4.70 -2.05
C ILE A 33 11.29 4.16 -3.35
N ASP A 34 11.23 4.98 -4.40
CA ASP A 34 10.69 4.60 -5.70
C ASP A 34 11.44 3.40 -6.30
N GLY A 35 12.78 3.43 -6.29
CA GLY A 35 13.59 2.30 -6.76
C GLY A 35 13.49 1.03 -5.91
N LEU A 36 13.25 1.16 -4.60
CA LEU A 36 13.02 0.01 -3.72
C LEU A 36 11.65 -0.62 -3.96
N VAL A 37 10.62 0.18 -4.23
CA VAL A 37 9.28 -0.30 -4.59
C VAL A 37 9.34 -1.01 -5.94
N ASP A 38 10.02 -0.44 -6.92
CA ASP A 38 10.16 -0.99 -8.28
C ASP A 38 10.93 -2.33 -8.29
N ASP A 39 12.01 -2.44 -7.50
CA ASP A 39 12.76 -3.69 -7.33
C ASP A 39 11.94 -4.76 -6.58
N TYR A 40 11.12 -4.37 -5.60
CA TYR A 40 10.20 -5.29 -4.91
C TYR A 40 9.09 -5.77 -5.85
N GLU A 41 8.44 -4.87 -6.59
CA GLU A 41 7.39 -5.19 -7.56
C GLU A 41 7.92 -6.17 -8.60
N LYS A 42 9.09 -5.89 -9.16
CA LYS A 42 9.73 -6.75 -10.16
C LYS A 42 10.15 -8.11 -9.60
N SER A 43 10.59 -8.19 -8.35
CA SER A 43 10.99 -9.45 -7.69
C SER A 43 9.79 -10.31 -7.30
N ILE A 44 8.64 -9.70 -6.98
CA ILE A 44 7.38 -10.43 -6.75
C ILE A 44 6.81 -10.93 -8.09
N LEU A 45 6.73 -10.06 -9.09
CA LEU A 45 6.18 -10.40 -10.42
C LEU A 45 7.01 -11.49 -11.12
N SER A 46 8.34 -11.42 -11.06
CA SER A 46 9.21 -12.42 -11.68
C SER A 46 9.11 -13.80 -11.01
N ARG A 47 8.88 -13.88 -9.69
CA ARG A 47 8.69 -15.17 -9.01
C ARG A 47 7.34 -15.81 -9.36
N VAL A 48 6.30 -15.00 -9.53
CA VAL A 48 4.98 -15.46 -9.97
C VAL A 48 5.03 -15.98 -11.42
N ASP A 49 5.79 -15.32 -12.30
CA ASP A 49 5.95 -15.74 -13.70
C ASP A 49 6.92 -16.91 -13.90
N GLU A 50 8.02 -16.97 -13.14
CA GLU A 50 9.08 -17.98 -13.32
C GLU A 50 8.58 -19.38 -12.93
N GLU A 51 7.79 -19.51 -11.87
CA GLU A 51 7.16 -20.77 -11.46
C GLU A 51 6.07 -21.24 -12.44
N TYR A 52 5.52 -20.33 -13.25
CA TYR A 52 4.47 -20.61 -14.24
C TYR A 52 5.03 -21.10 -15.59
N SER A 53 6.22 -20.64 -15.97
CA SER A 53 6.83 -20.94 -17.27
C SER A 53 7.22 -22.42 -17.45
N VAL A 54 7.34 -23.19 -16.37
CA VAL A 54 7.88 -24.55 -16.40
C VAL A 54 6.86 -25.60 -16.91
N ASN A 55 5.56 -25.27 -17.03
CA ASN A 55 4.53 -26.26 -17.34
C ASN A 55 3.46 -25.82 -18.36
N SER A 56 3.79 -25.00 -19.36
CA SER A 56 2.84 -24.76 -20.46
C SER A 56 2.80 -25.96 -21.43
N SER A 57 2.27 -27.10 -20.98
CA SER A 57 1.94 -28.19 -21.89
C SER A 57 0.80 -27.74 -22.81
N PHE A 58 0.85 -28.15 -24.08
CA PHE A 58 -0.18 -27.85 -25.08
C PHE A 58 -1.62 -28.17 -24.58
N SER A 59 -1.74 -29.19 -23.73
CA SER A 59 -2.97 -29.59 -23.04
C SER A 59 -3.53 -28.53 -22.10
N ASP A 60 -2.67 -27.79 -21.38
CA ASP A 60 -3.10 -26.78 -20.41
C ASP A 60 -3.72 -25.57 -21.09
N ARG A 61 -3.12 -25.14 -22.20
CA ARG A 61 -3.64 -24.04 -23.04
C ARG A 61 -4.95 -24.42 -23.71
N LEU A 62 -5.09 -25.68 -24.13
CA LEU A 62 -6.32 -26.20 -24.71
C LEU A 62 -7.44 -26.25 -23.66
N ALA A 63 -7.14 -26.71 -22.45
CA ALA A 63 -8.09 -26.76 -21.34
C ALA A 63 -8.55 -25.36 -20.91
N ASP A 64 -7.65 -24.37 -20.82
CA ASP A 64 -8.02 -22.97 -20.52
C ASP A 64 -8.95 -22.39 -21.59
N ASN A 65 -8.66 -22.64 -22.87
CA ASN A 65 -9.48 -22.11 -23.95
C ASN A 65 -10.88 -22.76 -23.97
N ILE A 66 -10.97 -24.07 -23.71
CA ILE A 66 -12.24 -24.80 -23.61
C ILE A 66 -13.04 -24.35 -22.38
N ALA A 67 -12.40 -24.11 -21.23
CA ALA A 67 -13.05 -23.61 -20.03
C ALA A 67 -13.64 -22.20 -20.24
N ASN A 68 -12.90 -21.31 -20.90
CA ASN A 68 -13.36 -19.97 -21.24
C ASN A 68 -14.51 -19.99 -22.26
N LEU A 69 -14.48 -20.91 -23.23
CA LEU A 69 -15.57 -21.10 -24.20
C LEU A 69 -16.83 -21.67 -23.54
N GLY A 70 -16.68 -22.65 -22.65
CA GLY A 70 -17.79 -23.31 -21.95
C GLY A 70 -18.51 -22.42 -20.92
N GLY A 71 -17.84 -21.39 -20.39
CA GLY A 71 -18.41 -20.45 -19.42
C GLY A 71 -19.17 -19.27 -20.03
N SER A 72 -19.12 -19.07 -21.36
CA SER A 72 -19.75 -17.94 -22.02
C SER A 72 -21.24 -18.19 -22.30
N TRP A 73 -22.09 -17.22 -21.97
CA TRP A 73 -23.52 -17.22 -22.31
C TRP A 73 -23.78 -17.38 -23.81
N THR A 74 -22.84 -16.96 -24.65
CA THR A 74 -22.92 -17.10 -26.12
C THR A 74 -22.78 -18.55 -26.61
N PHE A 75 -21.97 -19.36 -25.92
CA PHE A 75 -21.77 -20.78 -26.24
C PHE A 75 -23.03 -21.60 -25.94
N ILE A 76 -23.67 -21.34 -24.80
CA ILE A 76 -24.97 -21.95 -24.45
C ILE A 76 -26.02 -21.68 -25.53
N GLY A 77 -26.11 -20.43 -26.02
CA GLY A 77 -27.07 -20.04 -27.05
C GLY A 77 -26.79 -20.72 -28.40
N PHE A 78 -25.53 -20.75 -28.83
CA PHE A 78 -25.12 -21.44 -30.06
C PHE A 78 -25.38 -22.95 -30.01
N PHE A 79 -25.01 -23.60 -28.91
CA PHE A 79 -25.19 -25.05 -28.73
C PHE A 79 -26.67 -25.44 -28.69
N GLY A 80 -27.50 -24.67 -27.97
CA GLY A 80 -28.95 -24.85 -27.97
C GLY A 80 -29.58 -24.65 -29.35
N GLY A 81 -29.15 -23.62 -30.08
CA GLY A 81 -29.59 -23.37 -31.46
C GLY A 81 -29.20 -24.52 -32.41
N PHE A 82 -27.98 -25.03 -32.31
CA PHE A 82 -27.51 -26.17 -33.08
C PHE A 82 -28.37 -27.43 -32.83
N LEU A 83 -28.69 -27.73 -31.56
CA LEU A 83 -29.56 -28.85 -31.20
C LEU A 83 -30.97 -28.69 -31.79
N LEU A 84 -31.54 -27.48 -31.73
CA LEU A 84 -32.85 -27.19 -32.33
C LEU A 84 -32.83 -27.38 -33.85
N VAL A 85 -31.82 -26.87 -34.54
CA VAL A 85 -31.65 -27.04 -35.99
C VAL A 85 -31.51 -28.53 -36.34
N TRP A 86 -30.73 -29.29 -35.57
CA TRP A 86 -30.54 -30.73 -35.76
C TRP A 86 -31.84 -31.52 -35.60
N MET A 87 -32.63 -31.18 -34.57
CA MET A 87 -33.94 -31.80 -34.31
C MET A 87 -34.93 -31.48 -35.43
N ILE A 88 -34.98 -30.22 -35.90
CA ILE A 88 -35.83 -29.80 -37.02
C ILE A 88 -35.41 -30.55 -38.30
N TRP A 89 -34.10 -30.61 -38.59
CA TRP A 89 -33.57 -31.29 -39.77
C TRP A 89 -33.94 -32.78 -39.82
N ASN A 90 -33.84 -33.49 -38.69
CA ASN A 90 -34.20 -34.90 -38.60
C ASN A 90 -35.73 -35.16 -38.57
N THR A 91 -36.54 -34.17 -38.19
CA THR A 91 -38.01 -34.32 -38.12
C THR A 91 -38.71 -33.99 -39.45
N ILE A 92 -38.02 -33.35 -40.40
CA ILE A 92 -38.61 -32.98 -41.70
C ILE A 92 -39.01 -34.23 -42.50
N PRO A 93 -40.30 -34.37 -42.89
CA PRO A 93 -40.84 -35.59 -43.51
C PRO A 93 -40.25 -35.92 -44.88
N PHE A 94 -39.60 -34.95 -45.55
CA PHE A 94 -38.96 -35.15 -46.86
C PHE A 94 -37.69 -36.01 -46.79
N ILE A 95 -37.04 -36.08 -45.62
CA ILE A 95 -35.79 -36.82 -45.39
C ILE A 95 -36.04 -38.19 -44.73
N LYS A 96 -37.29 -38.48 -44.30
CA LYS A 96 -37.71 -39.74 -43.65
C LYS A 96 -37.41 -41.05 -44.41
N LYS A 97 -37.01 -41.01 -45.68
CA LYS A 97 -36.58 -42.22 -46.40
C LYS A 97 -35.18 -42.69 -45.99
N ALA A 98 -34.37 -41.82 -45.37
CA ALA A 98 -33.10 -42.16 -44.75
C ALA A 98 -33.30 -42.09 -43.22
N HIS A 99 -33.70 -43.21 -42.59
CA HIS A 99 -33.88 -43.34 -41.14
C HIS A 99 -32.52 -43.18 -40.41
N PHE A 100 -32.06 -41.94 -40.25
CA PHE A 100 -30.78 -41.67 -39.58
C PHE A 100 -30.96 -41.51 -38.06
N ASP A 101 -32.07 -40.89 -37.58
CA ASP A 101 -32.42 -40.79 -36.15
C ASP A 101 -33.93 -40.52 -35.92
N GLU A 102 -34.75 -41.58 -35.75
CA GLU A 102 -36.22 -41.49 -35.50
C GLU A 102 -36.49 -41.13 -34.01
N PRO A 103 -37.56 -40.40 -33.67
CA PRO A 103 -37.93 -40.16 -32.27
C PRO A 103 -38.03 -41.50 -31.51
N PRO A 104 -37.29 -41.70 -30.38
CA PRO A 104 -36.69 -40.70 -29.48
C PRO A 104 -35.15 -40.55 -29.62
N PHE A 105 -34.66 -39.99 -30.73
CA PHE A 105 -33.29 -39.46 -30.96
C PHE A 105 -32.15 -40.15 -30.17
N ILE A 106 -31.93 -41.44 -30.41
CA ILE A 106 -31.02 -42.27 -29.60
C ILE A 106 -29.55 -41.85 -29.77
N LEU A 107 -29.17 -41.43 -30.98
CA LEU A 107 -27.80 -41.01 -31.30
C LEU A 107 -27.48 -39.66 -30.65
N LEU A 108 -28.44 -38.73 -30.71
CA LEU A 108 -28.30 -37.43 -30.06
C LEU A 108 -28.16 -37.58 -28.54
N ASN A 109 -29.00 -38.43 -27.94
CA ASN A 109 -28.96 -38.70 -26.51
C ASN A 109 -27.63 -39.35 -26.08
N LEU A 110 -27.10 -40.28 -26.89
CA LEU A 110 -25.79 -40.90 -26.64
C LEU A 110 -24.66 -39.86 -26.72
N CYS A 111 -24.67 -38.99 -27.73
CA CYS A 111 -23.66 -37.95 -27.92
C CYS A 111 -23.68 -36.93 -26.77
N LEU A 112 -24.86 -36.48 -26.35
CA LEU A 112 -25.03 -35.57 -25.21
C LEU A 112 -24.55 -36.19 -23.89
N SER A 113 -24.85 -37.47 -23.67
CA SER A 113 -24.40 -38.18 -22.46
C SER A 113 -22.88 -38.27 -22.41
N PHE A 114 -22.24 -38.57 -23.54
CA PHE A 114 -20.78 -38.61 -23.64
C PHE A 114 -20.17 -37.21 -23.43
N LEU A 115 -20.72 -36.18 -24.06
CA LEU A 115 -20.25 -34.81 -23.92
C LEU A 115 -20.31 -34.33 -22.46
N ALA A 116 -21.42 -34.61 -21.77
CA ALA A 116 -21.59 -34.30 -20.35
C ALA A 116 -20.58 -35.06 -19.46
N ALA A 117 -20.33 -36.34 -19.76
CA ALA A 117 -19.36 -37.15 -19.02
C ALA A 117 -17.92 -36.61 -19.13
N PHE A 118 -17.54 -36.07 -20.29
CA PHE A 118 -16.22 -35.44 -20.49
C PHE A 118 -16.15 -34.03 -19.92
N GLN A 119 -17.28 -33.33 -19.83
CA GLN A 119 -17.33 -31.97 -19.32
C GLN A 119 -16.93 -31.89 -17.83
N ALA A 120 -17.42 -32.80 -16.99
CA ALA A 120 -17.19 -32.75 -15.54
C ALA A 120 -15.71 -32.85 -15.14
N PRO A 121 -14.88 -33.78 -15.69
CA PRO A 121 -13.45 -33.82 -15.44
C PRO A 121 -12.69 -32.61 -15.95
N ILE A 122 -13.05 -32.07 -17.13
CA ILE A 122 -12.40 -30.89 -17.70
C ILE A 122 -12.67 -29.66 -16.82
N ILE A 123 -13.91 -29.48 -16.39
CA ILE A 123 -14.27 -28.42 -15.43
C ILE A 123 -13.52 -28.63 -14.12
N MET A 124 -13.48 -29.85 -13.59
CA MET A 124 -12.80 -30.17 -12.33
C MET A 124 -11.29 -29.91 -12.42
N MET A 125 -10.64 -30.24 -13.54
CA MET A 125 -9.21 -29.96 -13.75
C MET A 125 -8.95 -28.45 -13.85
N SER A 126 -9.79 -27.71 -14.58
CA SER A 126 -9.69 -26.24 -14.66
C SER A 126 -9.89 -25.58 -13.30
N GLN A 127 -10.88 -26.04 -12.54
CA GLN A 127 -11.16 -25.57 -11.19
C GLN A 127 -10.02 -25.91 -10.21
N ASN A 128 -9.50 -27.14 -10.24
CA ASN A 128 -8.38 -27.53 -9.40
C ASN A 128 -7.14 -26.66 -9.64
N ARG A 129 -6.89 -26.25 -10.89
CA ARG A 129 -5.81 -25.33 -11.25
C ARG A 129 -6.07 -23.90 -10.77
N GLN A 130 -7.30 -23.39 -10.88
CA GLN A 130 -7.67 -22.08 -10.33
C GLN A 130 -7.53 -22.08 -8.79
N ASN A 131 -8.09 -23.07 -8.10
CA ASN A 131 -7.99 -23.19 -6.65
C ASN A 131 -6.54 -23.29 -6.15
N ALA A 132 -5.66 -23.97 -6.90
CA ALA A 132 -4.23 -24.03 -6.56
C ALA A 132 -3.56 -22.66 -6.68
N ARG A 133 -3.91 -21.86 -7.70
CA ARG A 133 -3.46 -20.47 -7.86
C ARG A 133 -3.97 -19.59 -6.74
N ASP A 134 -5.27 -19.61 -6.47
CA ASP A 134 -5.90 -18.82 -5.41
C ASP A 134 -5.30 -19.14 -4.04
N LYS A 135 -4.98 -20.41 -3.77
CA LYS A 135 -4.31 -20.81 -2.53
C LYS A 135 -2.88 -20.27 -2.44
N HIS A 136 -2.13 -20.29 -3.54
CA HIS A 136 -0.76 -19.78 -3.56
C HIS A 136 -0.73 -18.26 -3.35
N GLU A 137 -1.61 -17.54 -4.05
CA GLU A 137 -1.80 -16.10 -3.88
C GLU A 137 -2.18 -15.74 -2.44
N SER A 138 -3.12 -16.48 -1.84
CA SER A 138 -3.50 -16.30 -0.44
C SER A 138 -2.34 -16.50 0.55
N VAL A 139 -1.41 -17.42 0.27
CA VAL A 139 -0.23 -17.63 1.13
C VAL A 139 0.76 -16.46 1.00
N ILE A 140 0.95 -15.94 -0.21
CA ILE A 140 1.79 -14.75 -0.45
C ILE A 140 1.20 -13.54 0.27
N ASP A 141 -0.09 -13.29 0.11
CA ASP A 141 -0.79 -12.19 0.78
C ASP A 141 -0.68 -12.28 2.30
N PHE A 142 -0.82 -13.49 2.86
CA PHE A 142 -0.61 -13.72 4.29
C PHE A 142 0.82 -13.37 4.71
N ALA A 143 1.84 -13.78 3.95
CA ALA A 143 3.23 -13.50 4.27
C ALA A 143 3.57 -12.00 4.19
N ILE A 144 3.02 -11.28 3.21
CA ILE A 144 3.17 -9.82 3.08
C ILE A 144 2.54 -9.12 4.27
N ASN A 145 1.29 -9.48 4.62
CA ASN A 145 0.59 -8.89 5.75
C ASN A 145 1.31 -9.16 7.08
N TYR A 146 1.79 -10.38 7.29
CA TYR A 146 2.56 -10.73 8.48
C TYR A 146 3.86 -9.92 8.58
N LYS A 147 4.57 -9.73 7.47
CA LYS A 147 5.78 -8.90 7.43
C LYS A 147 5.47 -7.43 7.69
N ALA A 148 4.38 -6.90 7.13
CA ALA A 148 3.95 -5.53 7.37
C ALA A 148 3.58 -5.31 8.85
N GLU A 149 2.90 -6.28 9.48
CA GLU A 149 2.61 -6.24 10.92
C GLU A 149 3.89 -6.18 11.76
N GLN A 150 4.89 -7.01 11.43
CA GLN A 150 6.18 -6.99 12.10
C GLN A 150 6.92 -5.65 11.93
N GLU A 151 6.94 -5.09 10.73
CA GLU A 151 7.56 -3.78 10.47
C GLU A 151 6.85 -2.66 11.24
N ILE A 152 5.52 -2.72 11.39
CA ILE A 152 4.76 -1.78 12.22
C ILE A 152 5.13 -1.90 13.69
N GLU A 153 5.26 -3.13 14.21
CA GLU A 153 5.69 -3.35 15.59
C GLU A 153 7.09 -2.78 15.84
N ASP A 154 8.04 -3.04 14.95
CA ASP A 154 9.41 -2.51 15.03
C ASP A 154 9.42 -0.97 15.01
N MET A 155 8.60 -0.35 14.14
CA MET A 155 8.43 1.11 14.12
C MET A 155 7.86 1.64 15.44
N GLN A 156 6.85 0.98 16.01
CA GLN A 156 6.27 1.36 17.30
C GLN A 156 7.30 1.27 18.44
N GLN A 157 8.12 0.23 18.46
CA GLN A 157 9.19 0.08 19.45
C GLN A 157 10.25 1.19 19.32
N HIS A 158 10.64 1.54 18.09
CA HIS A 158 11.56 2.65 17.84
C HIS A 158 10.97 4.00 18.27
N LEU A 159 9.69 4.26 17.96
CA LEU A 159 8.99 5.48 18.39
C LEU A 159 8.93 5.57 19.92
N HIS A 160 8.58 4.49 20.60
CA HIS A 160 8.52 4.46 22.06
C HIS A 160 9.91 4.71 22.68
N ARG A 161 10.98 4.11 22.11
CA ARG A 161 12.35 4.36 22.55
C ARG A 161 12.73 5.84 22.39
N ILE A 162 12.39 6.46 21.25
CA ILE A 162 12.66 7.89 21.00
C ILE A 162 11.90 8.76 22.00
N GLU A 163 10.63 8.46 22.27
CA GLU A 163 9.81 9.16 23.25
C GLU A 163 10.42 9.10 24.66
N VAL A 164 10.78 7.90 25.12
CA VAL A 164 11.41 7.69 26.43
C VAL A 164 12.73 8.44 26.54
N ASN A 165 13.58 8.38 25.51
CA ASN A 165 14.82 9.14 25.48
C ASN A 165 14.58 10.65 25.49
N GLY A 166 13.56 11.12 24.76
CA GLY A 166 13.15 12.52 24.76
C GLY A 166 12.71 13.02 26.14
N VAL A 167 11.94 12.20 26.88
CA VAL A 167 11.54 12.50 28.27
C VAL A 167 12.75 12.52 29.20
N ARG A 168 13.63 11.51 29.14
CA ARG A 168 14.84 11.44 29.96
C ARG A 168 15.77 12.64 29.74
N ASN A 169 15.96 13.05 28.49
CA ASN A 169 16.77 14.23 28.16
C ASN A 169 16.19 15.49 28.79
N LYS A 170 14.85 15.68 28.76
CA LYS A 170 14.18 16.83 29.39
C LYS A 170 14.37 16.84 30.91
N GLU A 171 14.26 15.68 31.57
CA GLU A 171 14.51 15.56 33.00
C GLU A 171 15.95 15.93 33.36
N GLN A 172 16.94 15.41 32.62
CA GLN A 172 18.34 15.74 32.83
C GLN A 172 18.62 17.25 32.65
N PHE A 173 18.07 17.88 31.61
CA PHE A 173 18.19 19.32 31.43
C PHE A 173 17.59 20.11 32.59
N ASN A 174 16.42 19.69 33.11
CA ASN A 174 15.79 20.34 34.25
C ASN A 174 16.64 20.23 35.52
N ASP A 175 17.27 19.08 35.76
CA ASP A 175 18.17 18.86 36.90
C ASP A 175 19.44 19.69 36.79
N GLU A 176 20.06 19.75 35.61
CA GLU A 176 21.22 20.60 35.34
C GLU A 176 20.90 22.09 35.55
N LEU A 177 19.74 22.55 35.10
CA LEU A 177 19.27 23.92 35.36
C LEU A 177 19.08 24.20 36.85
N LEU A 178 18.58 23.23 37.61
CA LEU A 178 18.40 23.37 39.05
C LEU A 178 19.75 23.51 39.77
N GLN A 179 20.75 22.72 39.37
CA GLN A 179 22.11 22.82 39.90
C GLN A 179 22.75 24.18 39.59
N ILE A 180 22.64 24.67 38.36
CA ILE A 180 23.15 26.00 37.99
C ILE A 180 22.49 27.09 38.84
N LYS A 181 21.16 27.03 39.03
CA LYS A 181 20.45 27.98 39.91
C LYS A 181 20.97 27.94 41.35
N GLN A 182 21.24 26.75 41.89
CA GLN A 182 21.81 26.60 43.24
C GLN A 182 23.22 27.15 43.34
N LEU A 183 24.07 26.90 42.34
CA LEU A 183 25.43 27.44 42.29
C LEU A 183 25.42 28.96 42.23
N LEU A 184 24.58 29.56 41.38
CA LEU A 184 24.42 31.01 41.31
C LEU A 184 23.96 31.60 42.65
N SER A 185 22.97 30.98 43.31
CA SER A 185 22.52 31.38 44.64
C SER A 185 23.65 31.31 45.68
N SER A 186 24.46 30.25 45.65
CA SER A 186 25.59 30.09 46.57
C SER A 186 26.70 31.13 46.34
N ILE A 187 26.96 31.50 45.08
CA ILE A 187 27.92 32.54 44.72
C ILE A 187 27.40 33.91 45.16
N ASP A 188 26.12 34.21 44.91
CA ASP A 188 25.47 35.45 45.37
C ASP A 188 25.56 35.62 46.89
N LEU A 189 25.28 34.54 47.65
CA LEU A 189 25.43 34.54 49.10
C LEU A 189 26.88 34.75 49.55
N LYS A 190 27.86 34.15 48.85
CA LYS A 190 29.28 34.40 49.13
C LYS A 190 29.66 35.85 48.85
N LEU A 191 29.28 36.40 47.70
CA LEU A 191 29.54 37.80 47.36
C LEU A 191 28.95 38.75 48.40
N ARG A 192 27.72 38.49 48.85
CA ARG A 192 27.03 39.27 49.90
C ARG A 192 27.70 39.22 51.27
N ASN A 193 28.39 38.12 51.59
CA ASN A 193 29.14 37.97 52.85
C ASN A 193 30.56 38.57 52.76
N LEU A 194 31.16 38.63 51.57
CA LEU A 194 32.48 39.24 51.32
C LEU A 194 32.43 40.76 51.19
N ASP A 195 31.29 41.32 50.78
CA ASP A 195 31.07 42.77 50.70
C ASP A 195 29.63 43.11 51.17
N PRO A 196 29.46 43.65 52.41
CA PRO A 196 28.14 44.04 52.91
C PRO A 196 27.52 45.22 52.15
N ASP A 197 28.27 45.90 51.27
CA ASP A 197 27.80 47.00 50.40
C ASP A 197 27.49 46.53 48.95
N TYR A 198 27.67 45.24 48.63
CA TYR A 198 27.43 44.62 47.31
C TYR A 198 26.05 44.91 46.71
N LYS A 199 25.03 45.10 47.56
CA LYS A 199 23.64 45.36 47.14
C LYS A 199 23.43 46.75 46.52
N SER A 200 24.32 47.71 46.80
CA SER A 200 24.21 49.10 46.34
C SER A 200 24.46 49.26 44.83
N ASN A 201 25.40 48.48 44.28
CA ASN A 201 25.81 48.59 42.87
C ASN A 201 24.98 47.76 41.87
N HIS A 202 24.43 46.59 42.26
CA HIS A 202 23.74 45.71 41.32
C HIS A 202 22.23 45.93 41.18
N ASN A 203 21.60 46.73 42.05
CA ASN A 203 20.20 47.14 41.87
C ASN A 203 20.05 48.39 40.98
N GLN A 204 21.13 48.82 40.31
CA GLN A 204 21.17 50.01 39.44
C GLN A 204 21.36 49.70 37.94
N LEU A 205 20.99 48.51 37.44
CA LEU A 205 20.67 48.45 36.01
C LEU A 205 19.36 49.19 35.80
N THR A 206 19.50 50.48 35.49
CA THR A 206 18.38 51.33 35.10
C THR A 206 17.65 50.69 33.90
N PRO A 207 16.34 50.92 33.75
CA PRO A 207 15.55 50.37 32.64
C PRO A 207 16.16 50.60 31.25
N GLN A 208 16.99 51.64 31.10
CA GLN A 208 17.71 51.95 29.86
C GLN A 208 18.85 50.98 29.53
N GLN A 209 19.54 50.41 30.52
CA GLN A 209 20.60 49.42 30.27
C GLN A 209 20.04 48.05 29.86
N ILE A 210 18.84 47.71 30.34
CA ILE A 210 18.13 46.48 29.96
C ILE A 210 17.66 46.56 28.49
N LEU A 211 17.24 47.74 28.03
CA LEU A 211 16.75 47.95 26.67
C LEU A 211 17.88 47.89 25.62
N LEU A 212 19.07 48.39 25.96
CA LEU A 212 20.26 48.33 25.09
C LEU A 212 20.79 46.90 24.88
N ILE A 213 20.66 46.02 25.86
CA ILE A 213 21.06 44.62 25.74
C ILE A 213 20.05 43.85 24.88
N LYS A 214 18.77 44.19 24.97
CA LYS A 214 17.69 43.54 24.21
C LYS A 214 17.61 43.97 22.74
N CYS A 215 18.25 45.08 22.36
CA CYS A 215 18.34 45.56 20.97
C CYS A 215 19.62 45.09 20.24
N ARG A 216 20.51 44.32 20.88
CA ARG A 216 21.80 43.89 20.30
C ARG A 216 21.92 42.37 20.08
N GLY A 217 20.86 41.62 20.34
CA GLY A 217 20.69 40.20 19.96
C GLY A 217 19.41 40.05 19.16
#